data_AF-A0A7G7SUL3-F1
#
_entry.id   AF-A0A7G7SUL3-F1
#
_cell.length_a   1.000
_cell.length_b   1.000
_cell.length_c   1.000
_cell.angle_alpha   90.00
_cell.angle_beta   90.00
_cell.angle_gamma   90.00
#
_symmetry.space_group_name_H-M   'P 1'
#
loop_
_entity.id
_entity.type
_entity.pdbx_description
1 polymer ?
#
loop_
_entity_poly.entity_id
_entity_poly.type
_entity_poly.pdbx_seq_one_letter_code
_entity_poly.pdbx_strand_id
1 'polypeptide(L)'
;MAAPLATGAWSADDPLMTPAEASARTTWRDTMAHLPTPAEGCFHATYPNTNWQADTCKTLTRHIHPIPHRVHWGASQTTGNGYDYALQSSSLISKTVGSFPQVSGVTSEKGVGVAAFGGGGILGPNEYSLQINSNYDGTTSVCNGHSGCTVWQQFVYATDYETQGEAAVFMQYWLIGYGSSCPSGWLSDGGTDCYRNSNAVSAPDVPATQLANLKLTGSATANGNDTITFANGNTAYSISAKDSVVKLATVWKLSEFNVVGNAGGSSANFNTGSSITVKVAATNGSTAAPTCAANAGTTGETNNLNLGSCSAAGGSTPSITFTEAN
;
A
#
# COMPACT_ATOMS: atom_id res chain seq x y z
N MET A 1 33.43 -25.95 -2.60
CA MET A 1 32.61 -25.43 -3.71
C MET A 1 31.78 -24.29 -3.13
N ALA A 2 32.09 -23.05 -3.52
CA ALA A 2 31.42 -21.87 -2.98
C ALA A 2 30.09 -21.64 -3.72
N ALA A 3 29.03 -21.35 -2.98
CA ALA A 3 27.71 -21.04 -3.52
C ALA A 3 27.77 -19.74 -4.35
N PRO A 4 27.00 -19.62 -5.44
CA PRO A 4 26.95 -18.39 -6.21
C PRO A 4 26.26 -17.30 -5.37
N LEU A 5 26.89 -16.13 -5.30
CA LEU A 5 26.28 -14.92 -4.75
C LEU A 5 25.13 -14.48 -5.65
N ALA A 6 23.96 -14.22 -5.05
CA ALA A 6 22.80 -13.70 -5.74
C ALA A 6 23.09 -12.28 -6.26
N THR A 7 23.09 -12.10 -7.58
CA THR A 7 23.14 -10.78 -8.21
C THR A 7 21.72 -10.24 -8.30
N GLY A 8 21.44 -9.18 -7.55
CA GLY A 8 20.20 -8.42 -7.66
C GLY A 8 20.01 -7.89 -9.09
N ALA A 9 18.77 -7.91 -9.56
CA ALA A 9 18.37 -7.36 -10.85
C ALA A 9 18.49 -5.82 -10.79
N TRP A 10 19.58 -5.28 -11.33
CA TRP A 10 19.73 -3.86 -11.62
C TRP A 10 19.21 -3.64 -13.05
N SER A 11 18.09 -2.94 -13.22
CA SER A 11 17.72 -2.39 -14.53
C SER A 11 18.24 -0.96 -14.64
N ALA A 12 18.96 -0.73 -15.73
CA ALA A 12 19.57 0.53 -16.11
C ALA A 12 18.51 1.58 -16.41
N ASP A 13 18.58 2.73 -15.75
CA ASP A 13 18.05 4.01 -16.25
C ASP A 13 18.91 5.22 -15.83
N ASP A 14 20.19 4.99 -15.54
CA ASP A 14 21.24 6.00 -15.65
C ASP A 14 22.56 5.29 -16.02
N PRO A 15 23.08 5.41 -17.26
CA PRO A 15 24.26 4.68 -17.74
C PRO A 15 25.56 4.93 -16.95
N LEU A 16 25.53 5.75 -15.89
CA LEU A 16 26.68 6.15 -15.08
C LEU A 16 26.51 5.91 -13.57
N MET A 17 25.43 5.26 -13.11
CA MET A 17 25.22 5.06 -11.67
C MET A 17 26.17 4.01 -11.08
N THR A 18 27.09 4.45 -10.22
CA THR A 18 28.02 3.55 -9.53
C THR A 18 27.30 2.67 -8.49
N PRO A 19 27.82 1.48 -8.15
CA PRO A 19 27.26 0.66 -7.07
C PRO A 19 27.15 1.40 -5.73
N ALA A 20 28.09 2.33 -5.47
CA ALA A 20 28.07 3.17 -4.27
C ALA A 20 26.89 4.14 -4.27
N GLU A 21 26.61 4.80 -5.40
CA GLU A 21 25.45 5.69 -5.56
C GLU A 21 24.13 4.93 -5.41
N ALA A 22 24.04 3.73 -5.98
CA ALA A 22 22.85 2.91 -5.90
C ALA A 22 22.57 2.43 -4.46
N SER A 23 23.62 2.08 -3.72
CA SER A 23 23.55 1.79 -2.29
C SER A 23 23.11 3.03 -1.49
N ALA A 24 23.70 4.20 -1.75
CA ALA A 24 23.36 5.45 -1.07
C ALA A 24 21.89 5.86 -1.28
N ARG A 25 21.35 5.67 -2.48
CA ARG A 25 19.93 5.92 -2.76
C ARG A 25 19.02 4.94 -2.03
N THR A 26 19.43 3.68 -1.89
CA THR A 26 18.70 2.69 -1.10
C THR A 26 18.64 3.10 0.37
N THR A 27 19.78 3.47 0.96
CA THR A 27 19.84 3.99 2.33
C THR A 27 19.05 5.28 2.51
N TRP A 28 19.04 6.16 1.51
CA TRP A 28 18.22 7.37 1.54
C TRP A 28 16.73 7.05 1.54
N ARG A 29 16.25 6.12 0.70
CA ARG A 29 14.85 5.66 0.73
C ARG A 29 14.48 5.05 2.08
N ASP A 30 15.36 4.26 2.68
CA ASP A 30 15.18 3.73 4.04
C ASP A 30 15.08 4.85 5.08
N THR A 31 15.88 5.90 4.93
CA THR A 31 15.83 7.08 5.80
C THR A 31 14.49 7.81 5.65
N MET A 32 14.07 8.10 4.41
CA MET A 32 12.81 8.80 4.14
C MET A 32 11.58 8.02 4.63
N ALA A 33 11.60 6.68 4.59
CA ALA A 33 10.55 5.84 5.17
C ALA A 33 10.40 6.02 6.69
N HIS A 34 11.44 6.48 7.38
CA HIS A 34 11.44 6.65 8.83
C HIS A 34 11.24 8.10 9.29
N LEU A 35 11.49 9.08 8.43
CA LEU A 35 11.37 10.50 8.76
C LEU A 35 9.92 10.99 8.70
N PRO A 36 9.36 11.49 9.82
CA PRO A 36 8.05 12.11 9.79
C PRO A 36 8.09 13.42 8.99
N THR A 37 6.97 13.77 8.38
CA THR A 37 6.74 15.11 7.86
C THR A 37 6.66 16.13 9.01
N PRO A 38 6.94 17.42 8.77
CA PRO A 38 6.98 18.42 9.83
C PRO A 38 5.58 18.82 10.34
N ALA A 39 4.52 18.61 9.55
CA ALA A 39 3.15 18.99 9.89
C ALA A 39 2.13 18.21 9.04
N GLU A 40 0.84 18.44 9.28
CA GLU A 40 -0.22 18.06 8.34
C GLU A 40 -0.01 18.78 7.00
N GLY A 41 -0.17 18.08 5.87
CA GLY A 41 0.05 18.62 4.54
C GLY A 41 0.78 17.67 3.60
N CYS A 42 1.16 18.18 2.44
CA CYS A 42 1.81 17.45 1.36
C CYS A 42 3.27 17.87 1.25
N PHE A 43 4.14 16.92 0.96
CA PHE A 43 5.58 17.13 0.96
C PHE A 43 6.26 16.27 -0.11
N HIS A 44 7.42 16.74 -0.57
CA HIS A 44 8.36 15.92 -1.32
C HIS A 44 9.78 16.09 -0.79
N ALA A 45 10.66 15.15 -1.14
CA ALA A 45 12.09 15.24 -0.92
C ALA A 45 12.84 14.59 -2.08
N THR A 46 14.03 15.10 -2.38
CA THR A 46 14.88 14.62 -3.47
C THR A 46 16.29 14.37 -2.95
N TYR A 47 16.82 13.18 -3.23
CA TYR A 47 18.19 12.79 -2.91
C TYR A 47 19.21 13.83 -3.43
N PRO A 48 20.25 14.18 -2.66
CA PRO A 48 20.64 13.58 -1.37
C PRO A 48 19.95 14.20 -0.14
N ASN A 49 19.03 15.15 -0.32
CA ASN A 49 18.41 15.86 0.80
C ASN A 49 17.36 14.99 1.49
N THR A 50 17.32 15.01 2.82
CA THR A 50 16.34 14.29 3.64
C THR A 50 15.30 15.22 4.28
N ASN A 51 15.39 16.52 4.05
CA ASN A 51 14.41 17.49 4.52
C ASN A 51 13.18 17.48 3.60
N TRP A 52 12.01 17.29 4.20
CA TRP A 52 10.73 17.45 3.55
C TRP A 52 10.52 18.91 3.11
N GLN A 53 10.24 19.11 1.83
CA GLN A 53 9.81 20.38 1.25
C GLN A 53 8.30 20.35 1.09
N ALA A 54 7.63 21.43 1.48
CA ALA A 54 6.19 21.54 1.32
C ALA A 54 5.79 21.49 -0.16
N ASP A 55 4.69 20.79 -0.45
CA ASP A 55 4.12 20.64 -1.78
C ASP A 55 2.62 20.97 -1.77
N THR A 56 2.04 21.07 -2.97
CA THR A 56 0.63 21.37 -3.14
C THR A 56 -0.21 20.11 -2.94
N CYS A 57 -1.12 20.16 -1.97
CA CYS A 57 -2.15 19.15 -1.82
C CYS A 57 -3.25 19.32 -2.87
N LYS A 58 -3.64 18.22 -3.51
CA LYS A 58 -4.80 18.14 -4.41
C LYS A 58 -5.97 17.46 -3.71
N THR A 59 -7.19 17.88 -4.01
CA THR A 59 -8.40 17.14 -3.65
C THR A 59 -8.67 16.12 -4.74
N LEU A 60 -8.88 14.87 -4.34
CA LEU A 60 -9.16 13.77 -5.25
C LEU A 60 -10.67 13.68 -5.56
N THR A 61 -11.00 13.30 -6.79
CA THR A 61 -12.23 12.58 -7.07
C THR A 61 -12.23 11.26 -6.30
N ARG A 62 -13.41 10.82 -5.90
CA ARG A 62 -13.55 9.79 -4.88
C ARG A 62 -13.77 8.45 -5.57
N HIS A 63 -12.70 7.89 -6.15
CA HIS A 63 -12.71 6.50 -6.57
C HIS A 63 -12.64 5.59 -5.34
N ILE A 64 -13.38 4.49 -5.39
CA ILE A 64 -13.48 3.53 -4.30
C ILE A 64 -12.39 2.47 -4.44
N HIS A 65 -11.66 2.17 -3.37
CA HIS A 65 -10.83 0.97 -3.24
C HIS A 65 -11.55 0.03 -2.27
N PRO A 66 -12.40 -0.88 -2.75
CA PRO A 66 -13.38 -1.54 -1.91
C PRO A 66 -12.72 -2.56 -0.97
N ILE A 67 -13.47 -2.96 0.06
CA ILE A 67 -13.17 -4.17 0.83
C ILE A 67 -13.42 -5.44 0.00
N PRO A 68 -12.88 -6.61 0.40
CA PRO A 68 -13.14 -7.87 -0.27
C PRO A 68 -14.62 -8.18 -0.39
N HIS A 69 -15.04 -8.66 -1.57
CA HIS A 69 -16.33 -9.33 -1.68
C HIS A 69 -16.24 -10.71 -1.00
N ARG A 70 -17.33 -11.15 -0.34
CA ARG A 70 -17.39 -12.53 0.19
C ARG A 70 -17.19 -13.49 -0.98
N VAL A 71 -16.02 -14.11 -1.02
CA VAL A 71 -15.58 -14.94 -2.16
C VAL A 71 -16.60 -16.04 -2.43
N HIS A 72 -17.08 -16.13 -3.67
CA HIS A 72 -17.87 -17.27 -4.12
C HIS A 72 -16.97 -18.50 -4.25
N TRP A 73 -17.42 -19.66 -3.77
CA TRP A 73 -16.76 -20.94 -3.96
C TRP A 73 -16.48 -21.18 -5.46
N GLY A 74 -15.20 -21.25 -5.84
CA GLY A 74 -14.77 -21.49 -7.23
C GLY A 74 -14.14 -20.29 -7.96
N ALA A 75 -13.96 -19.13 -7.31
CA ALA A 75 -13.18 -18.03 -7.88
C ALA A 75 -11.68 -18.39 -8.01
N SER A 76 -11.02 -17.85 -9.04
CA SER A 76 -9.57 -17.98 -9.23
C SER A 76 -8.84 -17.45 -7.99
N GLN A 77 -7.93 -18.25 -7.42
CA GLN A 77 -7.14 -17.89 -6.24
C GLN A 77 -5.94 -17.02 -6.63
N THR A 78 -6.20 -15.83 -7.16
CA THR A 78 -5.16 -14.86 -7.46
C THR A 78 -5.02 -13.86 -6.32
N THR A 79 -3.84 -13.28 -6.13
CA THR A 79 -3.54 -12.45 -4.97
C THR A 79 -4.51 -11.25 -4.84
N GLY A 80 -4.95 -10.96 -3.62
CA GLY A 80 -5.89 -9.89 -3.27
C GLY A 80 -7.32 -10.40 -3.02
N ASN A 81 -8.28 -9.49 -2.85
CA ASN A 81 -9.70 -9.81 -2.56
C ASN A 81 -9.88 -10.88 -1.46
N GLY A 82 -9.16 -10.70 -0.34
CA GLY A 82 -9.15 -11.63 0.79
C GLY A 82 -8.21 -12.83 0.64
N TYR A 83 -7.68 -13.10 -0.56
CA TYR A 83 -6.63 -14.10 -0.81
C TYR A 83 -5.25 -13.41 -0.85
N ASP A 84 -4.78 -12.95 0.30
CA ASP A 84 -3.41 -12.44 0.47
C ASP A 84 -2.87 -12.78 1.86
N TYR A 85 -1.56 -12.62 2.05
CA TYR A 85 -0.93 -12.59 3.35
C TYR A 85 -0.97 -11.20 3.97
N ALA A 86 -1.36 -11.14 5.24
CA ALA A 86 -1.14 -9.95 6.07
C ALA A 86 -0.11 -10.24 7.17
N LEU A 87 0.70 -9.23 7.48
CA LEU A 87 1.54 -9.23 8.67
C LEU A 87 0.63 -9.08 9.88
N GLN A 88 0.61 -10.09 10.76
CA GLN A 88 -0.11 -10.02 12.03
C GLN A 88 0.83 -9.79 13.20
N SER A 89 0.58 -8.68 13.90
CA SER A 89 1.32 -8.25 15.09
C SER A 89 0.52 -8.55 16.37
N SER A 90 1.22 -8.95 17.43
CA SER A 90 0.63 -9.11 18.77
C SER A 90 0.41 -7.77 19.48
N SER A 91 1.20 -6.75 19.14
CA SER A 91 1.08 -5.36 19.60
C SER A 91 0.55 -4.44 18.50
N LEU A 92 0.17 -3.21 18.86
CA LEU A 92 -0.26 -2.21 17.89
C LEU A 92 0.88 -1.84 16.94
N ILE A 93 0.57 -1.81 15.65
CA ILE A 93 1.43 -1.34 14.58
C ILE A 93 1.33 0.19 14.56
N SER A 94 2.47 0.87 14.60
CA SER A 94 2.55 2.33 14.39
C SER A 94 3.06 2.69 13.00
N LYS A 95 3.72 1.75 12.31
CA LYS A 95 4.25 1.94 10.96
C LYS A 95 4.38 0.62 10.22
N THR A 96 4.10 0.64 8.93
CA THR A 96 4.42 -0.43 7.98
C THR A 96 5.25 0.14 6.83
N VAL A 97 6.27 -0.60 6.40
CA VAL A 97 7.03 -0.37 5.17
C VAL A 97 6.83 -1.56 4.25
N GLY A 98 6.19 -1.32 3.11
CA GLY A 98 6.04 -2.23 1.99
C GLY A 98 7.15 -2.02 0.96
N SER A 99 7.69 -3.12 0.44
CA SER A 99 8.73 -3.08 -0.60
C SER A 99 8.76 -4.36 -1.42
N PHE A 100 9.48 -4.33 -2.54
CA PHE A 100 9.68 -5.46 -3.44
C PHE A 100 11.18 -5.85 -3.52
N PRO A 101 11.71 -6.68 -2.60
CA PRO A 101 13.14 -7.01 -2.58
C PRO A 101 13.67 -7.68 -3.85
N GLN A 102 12.79 -8.36 -4.60
CA GLN A 102 13.15 -9.02 -5.84
C GLN A 102 11.97 -8.93 -6.82
N VAL A 103 12.23 -8.47 -8.04
CA VAL A 103 11.28 -8.43 -9.14
C VAL A 103 11.99 -9.00 -10.36
N SER A 104 11.35 -9.96 -11.04
CA SER A 104 11.90 -10.59 -12.24
C SER A 104 10.79 -10.95 -13.22
N GLY A 105 11.09 -10.91 -14.52
CA GLY A 105 10.15 -11.28 -15.57
C GLY A 105 9.02 -10.29 -15.85
N VAL A 106 8.85 -9.26 -15.00
CA VAL A 106 7.90 -8.17 -15.24
C VAL A 106 8.39 -7.30 -16.41
N THR A 107 7.64 -7.32 -17.49
CA THR A 107 7.86 -6.50 -18.71
C THR A 107 6.67 -5.61 -19.02
N SER A 108 5.48 -5.94 -18.51
CA SER A 108 4.27 -5.13 -18.63
C SER A 108 3.27 -5.45 -17.53
N GLU A 109 2.38 -4.50 -17.31
CA GLU A 109 1.20 -4.59 -16.45
C GLU A 109 0.03 -3.99 -17.24
N LYS A 110 -1.18 -4.54 -17.03
CA LYS A 110 -2.42 -3.96 -17.53
C LYS A 110 -3.53 -4.05 -16.48
N GLY A 111 -4.09 -2.91 -16.10
CA GLY A 111 -5.29 -2.82 -15.28
C GLY A 111 -6.50 -3.38 -16.04
N VAL A 112 -7.18 -4.35 -15.43
CA VAL A 112 -8.36 -5.03 -15.98
C VAL A 112 -9.51 -5.00 -14.99
N GLY A 113 -10.69 -4.58 -15.45
CA GLY A 113 -11.89 -4.55 -14.63
C GLY A 113 -12.37 -5.96 -14.29
N VAL A 114 -12.76 -6.16 -13.04
CA VAL A 114 -13.26 -7.45 -12.55
C VAL A 114 -14.78 -7.42 -12.47
N ALA A 115 -15.45 -8.37 -13.14
CA ALA A 115 -16.91 -8.40 -13.23
C ALA A 115 -17.62 -8.46 -11.87
N ALA A 116 -17.01 -9.12 -10.88
CA ALA A 116 -17.55 -9.19 -9.51
C ALA A 116 -17.65 -7.83 -8.82
N PHE A 117 -16.84 -6.84 -9.26
CA PHE A 117 -16.85 -5.46 -8.81
C PHE A 117 -17.47 -4.50 -9.85
N GLY A 118 -18.20 -5.04 -10.83
CA GLY A 118 -18.85 -4.25 -11.89
C GLY A 118 -17.97 -3.90 -13.08
N GLY A 119 -16.75 -4.44 -13.15
CA GLY A 119 -15.84 -4.26 -14.30
C GLY A 119 -15.25 -2.86 -14.42
N GLY A 120 -15.34 -2.05 -13.36
CA GLY A 120 -14.77 -0.71 -13.27
C GLY A 120 -13.31 -0.70 -12.81
N GLY A 121 -12.88 0.47 -12.33
CA GLY A 121 -11.50 0.79 -12.00
C GLY A 121 -10.88 1.74 -13.03
N ILE A 122 -9.62 2.09 -12.80
CA ILE A 122 -8.79 2.78 -13.77
C ILE A 122 -8.04 1.68 -14.54
N LEU A 123 -8.26 1.62 -15.84
CA LEU A 123 -7.95 0.44 -16.66
C LEU A 123 -7.09 0.83 -17.85
N GLY A 124 -6.14 -0.02 -18.21
CA GLY A 124 -5.19 0.32 -19.27
C GLY A 124 -3.81 -0.24 -18.99
N PRO A 125 -2.83 0.05 -19.86
CA PRO A 125 -1.44 -0.32 -19.61
C PRO A 125 -0.88 0.48 -18.43
N ASN A 126 -0.15 -0.19 -17.53
CA ASN A 126 0.48 0.44 -16.37
C ASN A 126 -0.51 1.11 -15.40
N GLU A 127 -1.63 0.44 -15.16
CA GLU A 127 -2.72 0.91 -14.31
C GLU A 127 -2.83 0.03 -13.07
N TYR A 128 -2.03 0.38 -12.07
CA TYR A 128 -1.93 -0.37 -10.81
C TYR A 128 -1.87 0.57 -9.61
N SER A 129 -2.08 -0.01 -8.44
CA SER A 129 -1.85 0.67 -7.16
C SER A 129 -0.92 -0.14 -6.27
N LEU A 130 -0.15 0.57 -5.46
CA LEU A 130 0.50 0.02 -4.28
C LEU A 130 -0.38 0.36 -3.08
N GLN A 131 -0.74 -0.66 -2.30
CA GLN A 131 -1.62 -0.48 -1.16
C GLN A 131 -0.99 -1.05 0.10
N ILE A 132 -0.98 -0.28 1.19
CA ILE A 132 -0.91 -0.83 2.54
C ILE A 132 -2.31 -0.78 3.12
N ASN A 133 -2.85 -1.91 3.54
CA ASN A 133 -4.20 -2.00 4.08
C ASN A 133 -4.18 -2.50 5.54
N SER A 134 -4.90 -1.79 6.42
CA SER A 134 -5.01 -2.19 7.83
C SER A 134 -5.95 -3.40 8.02
N ASN A 135 -6.03 -3.93 9.25
CA ASN A 135 -7.22 -4.68 9.65
C ASN A 135 -8.47 -3.79 9.55
N TYR A 136 -9.63 -4.39 9.29
CA TYR A 136 -10.93 -3.70 9.21
C TYR A 136 -11.91 -4.10 10.32
N ASP A 137 -11.47 -4.86 11.33
CA ASP A 137 -12.31 -5.41 12.40
C ASP A 137 -12.25 -4.62 13.72
N GLY A 138 -11.46 -3.55 13.76
CA GLY A 138 -11.28 -2.71 14.94
C GLY A 138 -12.35 -1.63 15.05
N THR A 139 -12.96 -1.47 16.23
CA THR A 139 -13.85 -0.34 16.53
C THR A 139 -13.07 0.77 17.23
N THR A 140 -13.23 2.01 16.78
CA THR A 140 -12.71 3.19 17.49
C THR A 140 -13.83 4.14 17.88
N SER A 141 -13.50 5.19 18.63
CA SER A 141 -14.49 6.19 19.04
C SER A 141 -15.11 6.98 17.89
N VAL A 142 -14.55 6.93 16.67
CA VAL A 142 -15.15 7.60 15.49
C VAL A 142 -16.47 6.92 15.06
N CYS A 143 -16.68 5.66 15.43
CA CYS A 143 -17.92 4.94 15.20
C CYS A 143 -19.11 5.52 15.97
N ASN A 144 -18.89 6.42 16.92
CA ASN A 144 -19.92 7.20 17.61
C ASN A 144 -21.09 6.36 18.18
N GLY A 145 -20.78 5.15 18.69
CA GLY A 145 -21.78 4.23 19.26
C GLY A 145 -22.60 3.42 18.25
N HIS A 146 -22.33 3.53 16.95
CA HIS A 146 -22.98 2.70 15.94
C HIS A 146 -22.60 1.23 16.11
N SER A 147 -23.59 0.36 16.29
CA SER A 147 -23.38 -1.06 16.53
C SER A 147 -22.84 -1.75 15.28
N GLY A 148 -21.79 -2.57 15.44
CA GLY A 148 -21.14 -3.25 14.32
C GLY A 148 -20.18 -2.36 13.51
N CYS A 149 -20.06 -1.07 13.85
CA CYS A 149 -19.12 -0.20 13.18
C CYS A 149 -17.66 -0.55 13.50
N THR A 150 -16.86 -0.63 12.45
CA THR A 150 -15.41 -0.84 12.50
C THR A 150 -14.73 0.14 11.56
N VAL A 151 -13.40 0.29 11.68
CA VAL A 151 -12.63 1.22 10.86
C VAL A 151 -11.61 0.47 10.03
N TRP A 152 -11.35 1.00 8.84
CA TRP A 152 -10.32 0.52 7.94
C TRP A 152 -9.64 1.70 7.27
N GLN A 153 -8.34 1.56 7.00
CA GLN A 153 -7.57 2.59 6.33
C GLN A 153 -6.55 1.96 5.40
N GLN A 154 -6.46 2.58 4.24
CA GLN A 154 -5.54 2.24 3.17
C GLN A 154 -4.58 3.40 2.96
N PHE A 155 -3.32 3.07 2.73
CA PHE A 155 -2.31 4.00 2.26
C PHE A 155 -2.02 3.63 0.81
N VAL A 156 -2.30 4.52 -0.13
CA VAL A 156 -2.39 4.22 -1.56
C VAL A 156 -1.43 5.11 -2.37
N TYR A 157 -0.61 4.48 -3.21
CA TYR A 157 -0.07 5.08 -4.43
C TYR A 157 -0.84 4.49 -5.60
N ALA A 158 -1.42 5.32 -6.47
CA ALA A 158 -2.20 4.88 -7.62
C ALA A 158 -1.82 5.66 -8.87
N THR A 159 -1.50 4.98 -9.96
CA THR A 159 -1.17 5.60 -11.26
C THR A 159 -2.37 6.32 -11.85
N ASP A 160 -2.15 7.35 -12.68
CA ASP A 160 -3.19 8.00 -13.49
C ASP A 160 -4.50 8.40 -12.73
N TYR A 161 -4.45 8.57 -11.41
CA TYR A 161 -5.65 8.46 -10.56
C TYR A 161 -6.69 9.56 -10.82
N GLU A 162 -6.21 10.78 -11.06
CA GLU A 162 -7.04 11.93 -11.49
C GLU A 162 -6.73 12.39 -12.90
N THR A 163 -5.46 12.25 -13.30
CA THR A 163 -4.90 12.87 -14.49
C THR A 163 -3.96 11.88 -15.13
N GLN A 164 -4.16 11.64 -16.42
CA GLN A 164 -3.30 10.73 -17.17
C GLN A 164 -1.85 11.23 -17.15
N GLY A 165 -0.90 10.35 -16.80
CA GLY A 165 0.52 10.64 -16.62
C GLY A 165 0.90 11.12 -15.22
N GLU A 166 -0.03 11.14 -14.27
CA GLU A 166 0.20 11.59 -12.89
C GLU A 166 -0.44 10.66 -11.85
N ALA A 167 0.41 10.05 -11.03
CA ALA A 167 -0.01 9.24 -9.90
C ALA A 167 -0.46 10.11 -8.71
N ALA A 168 -1.33 9.55 -7.87
CA ALA A 168 -1.72 10.12 -6.59
C ALA A 168 -1.18 9.30 -5.41
N VAL A 169 -0.66 9.99 -4.39
CA VAL A 169 -0.27 9.40 -3.10
C VAL A 169 -1.19 9.94 -2.01
N PHE A 170 -1.97 9.07 -1.38
CA PHE A 170 -3.05 9.47 -0.48
C PHE A 170 -3.44 8.36 0.51
N MET A 171 -4.33 8.68 1.44
CA MET A 171 -4.95 7.72 2.34
C MET A 171 -6.44 7.63 2.03
N GLN A 172 -6.99 6.42 1.99
CA GLN A 172 -8.43 6.18 1.95
C GLN A 172 -8.89 5.64 3.30
N TYR A 173 -9.95 6.22 3.83
CA TYR A 173 -10.51 5.92 5.13
C TYR A 173 -11.88 5.32 4.97
N TRP A 174 -12.21 4.39 5.87
CA TRP A 174 -13.47 3.67 5.87
C TRP A 174 -14.06 3.53 7.27
N LEU A 175 -15.37 3.72 7.35
CA LEU A 175 -16.22 3.32 8.46
C LEU A 175 -17.11 2.17 7.95
N ILE A 176 -16.73 0.95 8.28
CA ILE A 176 -17.43 -0.26 7.86
C ILE A 176 -18.58 -0.51 8.83
N GLY A 177 -19.78 -0.80 8.31
CA GLY A 177 -20.97 -1.03 9.11
C GLY A 177 -21.48 0.20 9.87
N TYR A 178 -21.18 1.41 9.38
CA TYR A 178 -21.64 2.65 10.02
C TYR A 178 -23.16 2.82 9.89
N GLY A 179 -23.74 2.37 8.78
CA GLY A 179 -25.16 2.48 8.46
C GLY A 179 -25.42 3.36 7.24
N SER A 180 -26.70 3.53 6.88
CA SER A 180 -27.11 4.17 5.62
C SER A 180 -26.95 5.71 5.58
N SER A 181 -26.52 6.34 6.67
CA SER A 181 -26.36 7.79 6.78
C SER A 181 -24.93 8.14 7.19
N CYS A 182 -24.07 8.31 6.19
CA CYS A 182 -22.65 8.61 6.43
C CYS A 182 -22.45 9.96 7.11
N PRO A 183 -21.41 10.09 7.95
CA PRO A 183 -21.10 11.37 8.58
C PRO A 183 -20.79 12.45 7.53
N SER A 184 -20.92 13.72 7.93
CA SER A 184 -20.56 14.84 7.06
C SER A 184 -19.13 14.71 6.51
N GLY A 185 -18.98 14.90 5.20
CA GLY A 185 -17.69 14.76 4.50
C GLY A 185 -17.29 13.31 4.17
N TRP A 186 -18.14 12.34 4.45
CA TRP A 186 -18.00 10.94 4.01
C TRP A 186 -19.00 10.62 2.91
N LEU A 187 -18.61 9.73 2.00
CA LEU A 187 -19.49 9.17 0.99
C LEU A 187 -20.00 7.79 1.42
N SER A 188 -21.21 7.44 0.97
CA SER A 188 -21.69 6.07 1.06
C SER A 188 -21.10 5.24 -0.07
N ASP A 189 -20.75 3.99 0.23
CA ASP A 189 -20.40 2.95 -0.74
C ASP A 189 -21.62 2.38 -1.50
N GLY A 190 -22.83 2.85 -1.19
CA GLY A 190 -24.09 2.30 -1.69
C GLY A 190 -24.72 1.24 -0.78
N GLY A 191 -24.05 0.88 0.31
CA GLY A 191 -24.49 -0.06 1.33
C GLY A 191 -24.51 0.58 2.72
N THR A 192 -23.81 -0.03 3.67
CA THR A 192 -23.73 0.42 5.07
C THR A 192 -22.41 1.09 5.42
N ASP A 193 -21.52 1.22 4.45
CA ASP A 193 -20.16 1.63 4.70
C ASP A 193 -19.95 3.04 4.19
N CYS A 194 -19.04 3.74 4.84
CA CYS A 194 -18.73 5.11 4.51
C CYS A 194 -17.24 5.24 4.23
N TYR A 195 -16.89 5.92 3.16
CA TYR A 195 -15.49 6.13 2.80
C TYR A 195 -15.20 7.60 2.49
N ARG A 196 -13.94 7.98 2.61
CA ARG A 196 -13.41 9.23 2.08
C ARG A 196 -11.91 9.15 1.86
N ASN A 197 -11.40 10.00 0.98
CA ASN A 197 -9.96 10.17 0.81
C ASN A 197 -9.45 11.32 1.69
N SER A 198 -8.18 11.26 2.06
CA SER A 198 -7.41 12.47 2.37
C SER A 198 -7.29 13.35 1.13
N ASN A 199 -6.62 14.50 1.26
CA ASN A 199 -6.00 15.12 0.08
C ASN A 199 -4.92 14.16 -0.50
N ALA A 200 -4.30 14.54 -1.59
CA ALA A 200 -3.19 13.80 -2.19
C ALA A 200 -2.02 14.71 -2.52
N VAL A 201 -0.84 14.11 -2.58
CA VAL A 201 0.31 14.69 -3.27
C VAL A 201 0.49 13.96 -4.60
N SER A 202 0.77 14.72 -5.66
CA SER A 202 1.06 14.15 -6.98
C SER A 202 2.43 13.50 -6.98
N ALA A 203 2.54 12.36 -7.66
CA ALA A 203 3.78 11.66 -7.89
C ALA A 203 3.86 11.23 -9.38
N PRO A 204 5.05 10.90 -9.90
CA PRO A 204 5.15 10.31 -11.23
C PRO A 204 4.48 8.95 -11.29
N ASP A 205 3.88 8.63 -12.44
CA ASP A 205 3.59 7.24 -12.80
C ASP A 205 4.89 6.49 -12.99
N VAL A 206 5.01 5.36 -12.28
CA VAL A 206 6.19 4.51 -12.36
C VAL A 206 5.82 3.28 -13.16
N PRO A 207 6.60 2.92 -14.20
CA PRO A 207 6.39 1.66 -14.89
C PRO A 207 6.46 0.47 -13.93
N ALA A 208 5.56 -0.50 -14.05
CA ALA A 208 5.55 -1.71 -13.22
C ALA A 208 6.86 -2.52 -13.33
N THR A 209 7.63 -2.34 -14.41
CA THR A 209 8.99 -2.89 -14.56
C THR A 209 9.99 -2.36 -13.53
N GLN A 210 9.66 -1.26 -12.83
CA GLN A 210 10.50 -0.62 -11.82
C GLN A 210 10.02 -0.84 -10.38
N LEU A 211 9.10 -1.79 -10.13
CA LEU A 211 8.58 -2.07 -8.79
C LEU A 211 9.69 -2.26 -7.73
N ALA A 212 10.84 -2.86 -8.08
CA ALA A 212 11.97 -3.04 -7.17
C ALA A 212 12.55 -1.71 -6.62
N ASN A 213 12.31 -0.58 -7.29
CA ASN A 213 12.74 0.75 -6.88
C ASN A 213 11.77 1.42 -5.89
N LEU A 214 10.58 0.84 -5.70
CA LEU A 214 9.48 1.45 -4.98
C LEU A 214 9.42 0.99 -3.53
N LYS A 215 9.04 1.93 -2.66
CA LYS A 215 8.61 1.65 -1.28
C LYS A 215 7.37 2.47 -0.96
N LEU A 216 6.46 1.85 -0.22
CA LEU A 216 5.33 2.52 0.37
C LEU A 216 5.44 2.40 1.88
N THR A 217 5.23 3.51 2.59
CA THR A 217 5.21 3.53 4.05
C THR A 217 3.90 4.11 4.51
N GLY A 218 3.20 3.40 5.40
CA GLY A 218 2.05 3.90 6.13
C GLY A 218 2.41 4.03 7.61
N SER A 219 1.97 5.08 8.28
CA SER A 219 2.14 5.23 9.72
C SER A 219 0.91 5.88 10.35
N ALA A 220 0.66 5.52 11.61
CA ALA A 220 -0.42 6.07 12.41
C ALA A 220 0.11 6.46 13.80
N THR A 221 -0.13 7.71 14.19
CA THR A 221 0.35 8.25 15.47
C THR A 221 -0.82 8.71 16.30
N ALA A 222 -1.02 8.07 17.46
CA ALA A 222 -2.14 8.39 18.34
C ALA A 222 -2.15 9.88 18.73
N ASN A 223 -3.28 10.55 18.47
CA ASN A 223 -3.45 12.00 18.67
C ASN A 223 -2.51 12.89 17.84
N GLY A 224 -1.86 12.32 16.83
CA GLY A 224 -0.99 13.02 15.88
C GLY A 224 -1.53 12.90 14.46
N ASN A 225 -0.65 12.57 13.52
CA ASN A 225 -0.98 12.37 12.13
C ASN A 225 -0.79 10.91 11.72
N ASP A 226 -1.67 10.47 10.83
CA ASP A 226 -1.39 9.38 9.93
C ASP A 226 -0.65 9.91 8.71
N THR A 227 0.30 9.14 8.21
CA THR A 227 1.18 9.57 7.12
C THR A 227 1.43 8.44 6.15
N ILE A 228 1.31 8.74 4.86
CA ILE A 228 1.83 7.92 3.78
C ILE A 228 3.10 8.54 3.21
N THR A 229 4.08 7.70 2.87
CA THR A 229 5.26 8.09 2.09
C THR A 229 5.47 7.09 0.96
N PHE A 230 5.43 7.58 -0.27
CA PHE A 230 5.84 6.85 -1.46
C PHE A 230 7.27 7.27 -1.82
N ALA A 231 8.19 6.31 -1.91
CA ALA A 231 9.56 6.55 -2.35
C ALA A 231 9.82 5.83 -3.67
N ASN A 232 10.29 6.58 -4.66
CA ASN A 232 10.66 6.10 -5.98
C ASN A 232 12.09 6.53 -6.31
N GLY A 233 13.03 5.58 -6.31
CA GLY A 233 14.41 5.85 -6.70
C GLY A 233 15.07 6.92 -5.81
N ASN A 234 15.09 8.17 -6.30
CA ASN A 234 15.70 9.33 -5.66
C ASN A 234 14.71 10.41 -5.21
N THR A 235 13.41 10.16 -5.32
CA THR A 235 12.36 11.08 -4.88
C THR A 235 11.44 10.38 -3.89
N ALA A 236 10.87 11.16 -2.99
CA ALA A 236 9.87 10.70 -2.05
C ALA A 236 8.75 11.73 -1.97
N TYR A 237 7.52 11.26 -1.90
CA TYR A 237 6.30 12.06 -1.84
C TYR A 237 5.51 11.60 -0.62
N SER A 238 4.98 12.54 0.15
CA SER A 238 4.28 12.23 1.38
C SER A 238 3.07 13.12 1.57
N ILE A 239 2.02 12.55 2.16
CA ILE A 239 0.94 13.33 2.75
C ILE A 239 0.67 12.86 4.17
N SER A 240 0.44 13.84 5.05
CA SER A 240 0.01 13.64 6.43
C SER A 240 -1.34 14.27 6.68
N ALA A 241 -2.21 13.52 7.36
CA ALA A 241 -3.52 13.96 7.81
C ALA A 241 -3.74 13.51 9.26
N LYS A 242 -4.71 14.10 9.96
CA LYS A 242 -4.93 13.79 11.39
C LYS A 242 -5.29 12.31 11.61
N ASP A 243 -4.70 11.67 12.61
CA ASP A 243 -5.11 10.32 13.06
C ASP A 243 -6.59 10.30 13.49
N SER A 244 -7.15 11.45 13.91
CA SER A 244 -8.54 11.56 14.35
C SER A 244 -9.60 11.24 13.29
N VAL A 245 -9.21 11.04 12.01
CA VAL A 245 -10.15 10.61 10.95
C VAL A 245 -10.74 9.23 11.24
N VAL A 246 -9.91 8.26 11.62
CA VAL A 246 -10.36 6.90 11.99
C VAL A 246 -9.74 6.37 13.29
N LYS A 247 -8.72 7.05 13.82
CA LYS A 247 -7.94 6.67 15.02
C LYS A 247 -7.26 5.32 14.87
N LEU A 248 -6.67 5.08 13.69
CA LEU A 248 -6.04 3.81 13.33
C LEU A 248 -4.99 3.39 14.36
N ALA A 249 -4.23 4.34 14.92
CA ALA A 249 -3.19 4.07 15.92
C ALA A 249 -3.68 3.33 17.18
N THR A 250 -5.00 3.26 17.41
CA THR A 250 -5.61 2.57 18.55
C THR A 250 -5.96 1.11 18.29
N VAL A 251 -6.01 0.68 17.02
CA VAL A 251 -6.54 -0.64 16.61
C VAL A 251 -5.69 -1.39 15.58
N TRP A 252 -4.67 -0.77 14.99
CA TRP A 252 -3.90 -1.37 13.89
C TRP A 252 -3.06 -2.58 14.34
N LYS A 253 -3.38 -3.78 13.83
CA LYS A 253 -2.67 -5.04 14.15
C LYS A 253 -2.41 -5.97 12.97
N LEU A 254 -3.15 -5.81 11.86
CA LEU A 254 -2.83 -6.46 10.58
C LEU A 254 -2.37 -5.41 9.58
N SER A 255 -1.41 -5.79 8.75
CA SER A 255 -0.95 -4.96 7.65
C SER A 255 -0.70 -5.81 6.42
N GLU A 256 -1.53 -5.64 5.41
CA GLU A 256 -1.32 -6.15 4.06
C GLU A 256 -0.51 -5.11 3.27
N PHE A 257 0.40 -5.56 2.41
CA PHE A 257 0.99 -4.70 1.38
C PHE A 257 1.16 -5.48 0.09
N ASN A 258 0.68 -4.92 -1.02
CA ASN A 258 0.88 -5.53 -2.33
C ASN A 258 0.74 -4.53 -3.49
N VAL A 259 1.06 -4.99 -4.71
CA VAL A 259 0.68 -4.36 -5.98
C VAL A 259 -0.60 -5.02 -6.51
N VAL A 260 -1.64 -4.22 -6.68
CA VAL A 260 -2.98 -4.67 -7.09
C VAL A 260 -3.57 -3.69 -8.09
N GLY A 261 -4.77 -3.98 -8.61
CA GLY A 261 -5.46 -3.10 -9.55
C GLY A 261 -5.64 -1.66 -9.03
N ASN A 262 -5.93 -0.74 -9.95
CA ASN A 262 -6.14 0.66 -9.65
C ASN A 262 -7.63 0.97 -9.46
N ALA A 263 -8.07 0.99 -8.19
CA ALA A 263 -9.45 1.25 -7.77
C ALA A 263 -10.51 0.29 -8.35
N GLY A 264 -11.74 0.41 -7.85
CA GLY A 264 -12.94 -0.26 -8.36
C GLY A 264 -12.89 -1.78 -8.25
N GLY A 265 -12.02 -2.35 -7.41
CA GLY A 265 -11.83 -3.79 -7.33
C GLY A 265 -11.21 -4.39 -8.61
N SER A 266 -10.50 -3.57 -9.39
CA SER A 266 -9.80 -4.02 -10.60
C SER A 266 -8.63 -4.94 -10.29
N SER A 267 -8.05 -5.53 -11.34
CA SER A 267 -6.90 -6.43 -11.26
C SER A 267 -5.70 -5.86 -12.00
N ALA A 268 -4.52 -5.89 -11.37
CA ALA A 268 -3.25 -5.60 -12.03
C ALA A 268 -2.73 -6.86 -12.72
N ASN A 269 -2.85 -6.94 -14.05
CA ASN A 269 -2.47 -8.13 -14.81
C ASN A 269 -1.06 -8.00 -15.37
N PHE A 270 -0.13 -8.73 -14.78
CA PHE A 270 1.25 -8.84 -15.25
C PHE A 270 1.38 -9.85 -16.40
N ASN A 271 2.38 -9.66 -17.26
CA ASN A 271 2.73 -10.64 -18.28
C ASN A 271 3.14 -11.99 -17.67
N THR A 272 2.98 -13.08 -18.43
CA THR A 272 3.45 -14.43 -18.07
C THR A 272 4.95 -14.44 -17.75
N GLY A 273 5.35 -15.24 -16.75
CA GLY A 273 6.73 -15.35 -16.29
C GLY A 273 7.11 -14.26 -15.28
N SER A 274 6.13 -13.47 -14.80
CA SER A 274 6.37 -12.46 -13.78
C SER A 274 6.52 -13.10 -12.41
N SER A 275 7.47 -12.61 -11.62
CA SER A 275 7.69 -13.02 -10.24
C SER A 275 8.06 -11.80 -9.40
N ILE A 276 7.33 -11.60 -8.31
CA ILE A 276 7.47 -10.47 -7.39
C ILE A 276 7.62 -11.02 -5.97
N THR A 277 8.72 -10.69 -5.31
CA THR A 277 8.88 -10.93 -3.87
C THR A 277 8.42 -9.70 -3.13
N VAL A 278 7.46 -9.88 -2.24
CA VAL A 278 6.85 -8.85 -1.41
C VAL A 278 7.43 -8.93 0.00
N LYS A 279 7.80 -7.79 0.58
CA LYS A 279 8.19 -7.68 1.98
C LYS A 279 7.37 -6.63 2.69
N VAL A 280 6.74 -7.06 3.79
CA VAL A 280 5.95 -6.20 4.69
C VAL A 280 6.69 -6.13 6.02
N ALA A 281 7.18 -4.95 6.39
CA ALA A 281 7.95 -4.75 7.61
C ALA A 281 7.21 -3.79 8.54
N ALA A 282 7.13 -4.11 9.84
CA ALA A 282 6.35 -3.34 10.80
C ALA A 282 7.22 -2.72 11.91
N THR A 283 6.81 -1.55 12.38
CA THR A 283 7.20 -1.00 13.69
C THR A 283 6.02 -1.18 14.64
N ASN A 284 6.21 -1.98 15.68
CA ASN A 284 5.16 -2.36 16.63
C ASN A 284 5.66 -2.40 18.09
N GLY A 285 6.86 -1.87 18.35
CA GLY A 285 7.49 -1.90 19.68
C GLY A 285 7.97 -3.28 20.14
N SER A 286 8.00 -4.27 19.24
CA SER A 286 8.43 -5.64 19.53
C SER A 286 9.55 -6.08 18.57
N THR A 287 10.33 -7.07 18.97
CA THR A 287 11.31 -7.76 18.12
C THR A 287 10.90 -9.19 17.76
N ALA A 288 9.76 -9.65 18.26
CA ALA A 288 9.23 -10.96 17.94
C ALA A 288 8.86 -11.05 16.45
N ALA A 289 9.07 -12.21 15.83
CA ALA A 289 8.58 -12.45 14.48
C ALA A 289 7.05 -12.31 14.45
N PRO A 290 6.48 -11.62 13.45
CA PRO A 290 5.04 -11.55 13.27
C PRO A 290 4.50 -12.91 12.77
N THR A 291 3.18 -13.02 12.67
CA THR A 291 2.56 -14.17 12.00
C THR A 291 2.26 -13.83 10.54
N CYS A 292 2.53 -14.77 9.64
CA CYS A 292 1.98 -14.76 8.28
C CYS A 292 0.51 -15.17 8.34
N ALA A 293 -0.40 -14.21 8.43
CA ALA A 293 -1.83 -14.50 8.41
C ALA A 293 -2.26 -14.78 6.97
N ALA A 294 -2.65 -16.02 6.67
CA ALA A 294 -3.12 -16.43 5.35
C ALA A 294 -4.59 -16.05 5.15
N ASN A 295 -4.95 -15.69 3.91
CA ASN A 295 -6.29 -15.23 3.55
C ASN A 295 -6.74 -14.04 4.42
N ALA A 296 -5.81 -13.13 4.70
CA ALA A 296 -5.99 -12.01 5.59
C ALA A 296 -5.91 -10.66 4.87
N GLY A 297 -5.88 -10.68 3.53
CA GLY A 297 -5.94 -9.49 2.70
C GLY A 297 -7.24 -8.71 2.93
N THR A 298 -7.14 -7.38 2.90
CA THR A 298 -8.25 -6.48 3.25
C THR A 298 -8.67 -5.54 2.15
N THR A 299 -7.98 -5.56 1.00
CA THR A 299 -8.44 -4.92 -0.24
C THR A 299 -9.29 -5.85 -1.10
N GLY A 300 -10.24 -5.28 -1.86
CA GLY A 300 -10.98 -5.94 -2.93
C GLY A 300 -10.25 -5.96 -4.27
N GLU A 301 -9.22 -5.14 -4.48
CA GLU A 301 -8.38 -5.22 -5.67
C GLU A 301 -7.52 -6.49 -5.68
N THR A 302 -7.08 -6.89 -6.87
CA THR A 302 -6.29 -8.11 -7.09
C THR A 302 -5.09 -7.88 -8.00
N ASN A 303 -4.22 -8.87 -8.12
CA ASN A 303 -3.34 -9.05 -9.27
C ASN A 303 -3.53 -10.48 -9.82
N ASN A 304 -2.89 -10.81 -10.95
CA ASN A 304 -2.98 -12.14 -11.58
C ASN A 304 -1.86 -13.12 -11.19
N LEU A 305 -1.17 -12.88 -10.08
CA LEU A 305 -0.09 -13.73 -9.57
C LEU A 305 -0.62 -14.74 -8.55
N ASN A 306 0.10 -15.85 -8.41
CA ASN A 306 -0.20 -16.90 -7.44
C ASN A 306 0.75 -16.80 -6.25
N LEU A 307 0.20 -16.82 -5.03
CA LEU A 307 0.98 -16.77 -3.80
C LEU A 307 1.83 -18.02 -3.59
N GLY A 308 3.13 -17.81 -3.35
CA GLY A 308 4.03 -18.79 -2.78
C GLY A 308 4.00 -18.79 -1.25
N SER A 309 4.90 -19.55 -0.63
CA SER A 309 4.96 -19.64 0.84
C SER A 309 5.36 -18.31 1.49
N CYS A 310 4.69 -17.95 2.58
CA CYS A 310 5.07 -16.83 3.45
C CYS A 310 6.06 -17.25 4.54
N SER A 311 7.04 -16.40 4.79
CA SER A 311 8.02 -16.52 5.87
C SER A 311 7.98 -15.29 6.78
N ALA A 312 8.22 -15.48 8.08
CA ALA A 312 8.26 -14.40 9.05
C ALA A 312 9.65 -14.28 9.69
N ALA A 313 10.09 -13.06 9.93
CA ALA A 313 11.35 -12.74 10.58
C ALA A 313 11.14 -11.73 11.72
N GLY A 314 11.75 -12.01 12.88
CA GLY A 314 11.85 -11.04 13.98
C GLY A 314 13.02 -10.08 13.78
N GLY A 315 13.41 -9.40 14.85
CA GLY A 315 14.52 -8.45 14.87
C GLY A 315 14.06 -7.01 15.10
N SER A 316 14.94 -6.03 14.82
CA SER A 316 14.63 -4.60 15.03
C SER A 316 13.49 -4.08 14.16
N THR A 317 13.22 -4.76 13.05
CA THR A 317 12.09 -4.47 12.16
C THR A 317 11.46 -5.81 11.75
N PRO A 318 10.56 -6.36 12.59
CA PRO A 318 9.89 -7.61 12.29
C PRO A 318 9.13 -7.51 10.96
N SER A 319 9.14 -8.59 10.19
CA SER A 319 8.58 -8.58 8.83
C SER A 319 8.05 -9.95 8.40
N ILE A 320 7.22 -9.93 7.36
CA ILE A 320 6.90 -11.11 6.56
C ILE A 320 7.44 -10.93 5.13
N THR A 321 7.69 -12.04 4.45
CA THR A 321 8.11 -12.06 3.05
C THR A 321 7.51 -13.26 2.34
N PHE A 322 6.96 -13.02 1.16
CA PHE A 322 6.39 -14.03 0.28
C PHE A 322 6.69 -13.67 -1.18
N THR A 323 6.64 -14.66 -2.06
CA THR A 323 6.82 -14.45 -3.51
C THR A 323 5.55 -14.85 -4.22
N GLU A 324 5.11 -14.04 -5.17
CA GLU A 324 3.98 -14.31 -6.05
C GLU A 324 4.44 -14.36 -7.52
N ALA A 325 3.88 -15.29 -8.32
CA ALA A 325 4.32 -15.50 -9.71
C ALA A 325 3.24 -16.11 -10.64
N ASN A 326 3.45 -16.02 -11.96
CA ASN A 326 2.61 -16.62 -13.01
C ASN A 326 3.37 -17.19 -14.22
#